data_AF-A0A327NL03-F1
#
_entry.id   AF-A0A327NL03-F1
#
_cell.length_a   1.000
_cell.length_b   1.000
_cell.length_c   1.000
_cell.angle_alpha   90.00
_cell.angle_beta   90.00
_cell.angle_gamma   90.00
#
_symmetry.space_group_name_H-M   'P 1'
#
loop_
_entity.id
_entity.type
_entity.pdbx_description
1 polymer ?
#
loop_
_entity_poly.entity_id
_entity_poly.type
_entity_poly.pdbx_seq_one_letter_code
_entity_poly.pdbx_strand_id
1 'polypeptide(L)'
;MSLTSEIIQLNKSIQQMKPVMGTVSLEKTFSQLQKLLDQLRLTNEDNPRYLLAWNLVAYYAQSDLKILKESFANTKLHQSSTLAKTTYEAAFAHFIEQLDLAISLLS
;
A
#
# COMPACT_ATOMS: atom_id res chain seq x y z
N MET A 1 19.38 -12.30 -0.85
CA MET A 1 18.93 -10.90 -0.96
C MET A 1 18.58 -10.40 0.44
N SER A 2 18.85 -9.14 0.79
CA SER A 2 18.46 -8.62 2.12
C SER A 2 16.95 -8.39 2.19
N LEU A 3 16.35 -8.50 3.38
CA LEU A 3 14.92 -8.28 3.60
C LEU A 3 14.47 -6.88 3.13
N THR A 4 15.29 -5.86 3.38
CA THR A 4 15.09 -4.49 2.88
C THR A 4 15.00 -4.42 1.36
N SER A 5 15.85 -5.17 0.64
CA SER A 5 15.82 -5.20 -0.83
C SER A 5 14.53 -5.83 -1.36
N GLU A 6 14.04 -6.88 -0.70
CA GLU A 6 12.78 -7.55 -1.05
C GLU A 6 11.59 -6.62 -0.84
N ILE A 7 11.55 -5.89 0.28
CA ILE A 7 10.54 -4.87 0.57
C ILE A 7 10.52 -3.77 -0.50
N ILE A 8 11.70 -3.24 -0.87
CA ILE A 8 11.81 -2.22 -1.91
C ILE A 8 11.33 -2.75 -3.25
N GLN A 9 11.69 -3.98 -3.63
CA GLN A 9 11.27 -4.59 -4.88
C GLN A 9 9.75 -4.85 -4.91
N LEU A 10 9.17 -5.26 -3.79
CA LEU A 10 7.74 -5.47 -3.66
C LEU A 10 6.96 -4.14 -3.72
N ASN A 11 7.45 -3.08 -3.08
CA ASN A 11 6.88 -1.74 -3.22
C ASN A 11 6.92 -1.29 -4.69
N LYS A 12 8.06 -1.40 -5.38
CA LYS A 12 8.15 -1.10 -6.83
C LYS A 12 7.12 -1.86 -7.67
N SER A 13 6.82 -3.10 -7.29
CA SER A 13 5.81 -3.91 -7.98
C SER A 13 4.39 -3.38 -7.73
N ILE A 14 4.11 -2.87 -6.52
CA ILE A 14 2.86 -2.18 -6.19
C ILE A 14 2.75 -0.84 -6.94
N GLN A 15 3.83 -0.05 -7.02
CA GLN A 15 3.87 1.22 -7.76
C GLN A 15 3.54 1.08 -9.26
N GLN A 16 3.78 -0.11 -9.83
CA GLN A 16 3.46 -0.42 -11.23
C GLN A 16 2.03 -0.93 -11.46
N MET A 17 1.26 -1.14 -10.39
CA MET A 17 -0.12 -1.60 -10.49
C MET A 17 -1.01 -0.49 -11.05
N LYS A 18 -1.94 -0.88 -11.93
CA LYS A 18 -2.94 0.05 -12.48
C LYS A 18 -4.23 -0.02 -11.66
N PRO A 19 -4.93 1.11 -11.45
CA PRO A 19 -6.19 1.14 -10.71
C PRO A 19 -7.26 0.19 -11.31
N VAL A 20 -7.23 -0.07 -12.62
CA VAL A 20 -8.17 -0.96 -13.32
C VAL A 20 -8.08 -2.43 -12.91
N MET A 21 -7.03 -2.87 -12.20
CA MET A 21 -6.85 -4.27 -11.78
C MET A 21 -7.73 -4.66 -10.58
N GLY A 22 -8.50 -3.73 -10.02
CA GLY A 22 -9.30 -3.93 -8.80
C GLY A 22 -8.45 -4.09 -7.55
N THR A 23 -9.09 -4.29 -6.39
CA THR A 23 -8.37 -4.31 -5.10
C THR A 23 -7.77 -5.65 -4.72
N VAL A 24 -8.22 -6.78 -5.30
CA VAL A 24 -7.81 -8.13 -4.85
C VAL A 24 -6.31 -8.39 -5.01
N SER A 25 -5.75 -8.07 -6.19
CA SER A 25 -4.31 -8.24 -6.45
C SER A 25 -3.49 -7.31 -5.57
N LEU A 26 -3.95 -6.07 -5.38
CA LEU A 26 -3.31 -5.10 -4.51
C LEU A 26 -3.29 -5.56 -3.05
N GLU A 27 -4.43 -6.04 -2.54
CA GLU A 27 -4.56 -6.54 -1.17
C GLU A 27 -3.59 -7.69 -0.89
N LYS A 28 -3.44 -8.61 -1.84
CA LYS A 28 -2.50 -9.74 -1.72
C LYS A 28 -1.05 -9.25 -1.62
N THR A 29 -0.64 -8.36 -2.53
CA THR A 29 0.74 -7.85 -2.56
C THR A 29 1.03 -6.94 -1.37
N PHE A 30 0.08 -6.13 -0.95
CA PHE A 30 0.18 -5.31 0.26
C PHE A 30 0.29 -6.18 1.53
N SER A 31 -0.50 -7.24 1.64
CA SER A 31 -0.40 -8.19 2.76
C SER A 31 0.96 -8.88 2.81
N GLN A 32 1.57 -9.18 1.65
CA GLN A 32 2.93 -9.70 1.60
C GLN A 32 3.96 -8.66 2.06
N LEU A 33 3.79 -7.40 1.67
CA LEU A 33 4.65 -6.29 2.10
C LEU A 33 4.58 -6.08 3.61
N GLN A 34 3.38 -6.11 4.19
CA GLN A 34 3.18 -6.02 5.64
C GLN A 34 3.94 -7.12 6.38
N LYS A 35 3.85 -8.37 5.91
CA LYS A 35 4.60 -9.49 6.50
C LYS A 35 6.12 -9.28 6.46
N LEU A 36 6.65 -8.76 5.35
CA LEU A 36 8.08 -8.47 5.25
C LEU A 36 8.49 -7.32 6.18
N LEU A 37 7.66 -6.29 6.34
CA LEU A 37 7.91 -5.20 7.29
C LEU A 37 7.82 -5.68 8.74
N ASP A 38 6.88 -6.56 9.07
CA ASP A 38 6.80 -7.20 10.38
C ASP A 38 8.10 -7.95 10.68
N GLN A 39 8.58 -8.74 9.72
CA GLN A 39 9.86 -9.44 9.83
C GLN A 39 11.02 -8.44 9.98
N LEU A 40 11.03 -7.34 9.23
CA LEU A 40 12.09 -6.33 9.30
C LEU A 40 12.14 -5.70 10.69
N ARG A 41 10.99 -5.33 11.23
CA ARG A 41 10.87 -4.79 12.58
C ARG A 41 11.45 -5.76 13.60
N LEU A 42 11.09 -7.05 13.52
CA LEU A 42 11.58 -8.08 14.42
C LEU A 42 13.10 -8.33 14.31
N THR A 43 13.72 -8.04 13.17
CA THR A 43 15.18 -8.19 13.04
C THR A 43 15.97 -7.14 13.80
N ASN A 44 15.41 -5.94 14.00
CA ASN A 44 16.05 -4.87 14.74
C ASN A 44 15.00 -3.85 15.21
N GLU A 45 14.39 -4.12 16.37
CA GLU A 45 13.31 -3.30 16.94
C GLU A 45 13.78 -1.90 17.36
N ASP A 46 15.08 -1.75 17.64
CA ASP A 46 15.69 -0.48 18.05
C ASP A 46 16.04 0.42 16.85
N ASN A 47 15.91 -0.07 15.60
CA ASN A 47 16.13 0.77 14.44
C ASN A 47 14.92 1.69 14.22
N PRO A 48 15.05 3.02 14.45
CA PRO A 48 13.93 3.94 14.36
C PRO A 48 13.35 4.00 12.95
N ARG A 49 14.16 3.77 11.90
CA ARG A 49 13.66 3.76 10.51
C ARG A 49 12.73 2.59 10.25
N TYR A 50 13.05 1.41 10.80
CA TYR A 50 12.24 0.21 10.62
C TYR A 50 10.93 0.34 11.38
N LEU A 51 10.98 0.87 12.61
CA LEU A 51 9.79 1.16 13.40
C LEU A 51 8.88 2.20 12.75
N LEU A 52 9.46 3.29 12.20
CA LEU A 52 8.70 4.32 11.49
C LEU A 52 8.06 3.79 10.20
N ALA A 53 8.82 3.09 9.35
CA ALA A 53 8.28 2.48 8.13
C ALA A 53 7.16 1.49 8.45
N TRP A 54 7.35 0.65 9.48
CA TRP A 54 6.32 -0.27 9.96
C TRP A 54 5.07 0.46 10.43
N ASN A 55 5.19 1.48 11.28
CA ASN A 55 4.06 2.26 11.79
C ASN A 55 3.28 2.94 10.65
N LEU A 56 3.98 3.54 9.68
CA LEU A 56 3.35 4.21 8.54
C LEU A 56 2.52 3.21 7.71
N VAL A 57 3.06 2.02 7.46
CA VAL A 57 2.34 1.00 6.69
C VAL A 57 1.22 0.33 7.50
N ALA A 58 1.44 0.02 8.77
CA ALA A 58 0.47 -0.65 9.62
C ALA A 58 -0.76 0.21 9.92
N TYR A 59 -0.58 1.53 10.10
CA TYR A 59 -1.69 2.40 10.49
C TYR A 59 -2.23 3.25 9.35
N TYR A 60 -1.38 3.92 8.56
CA TYR A 60 -1.84 4.87 7.54
C TYR A 60 -2.20 4.15 6.24
N ALA A 61 -1.31 3.31 5.71
CA ALA A 61 -1.60 2.59 4.46
C ALA A 61 -2.78 1.60 4.61
N GLN A 62 -3.01 1.05 5.81
CA GLN A 62 -4.17 0.20 6.07
C GLN A 62 -5.50 0.99 6.06
N SER A 63 -5.50 2.21 6.58
CA SER A 63 -6.66 3.11 6.48
C SER A 63 -6.94 3.50 5.03
N ASP A 64 -5.91 3.84 4.26
CA ASP A 64 -6.04 4.20 2.84
C ASP A 64 -6.54 3.02 2.00
N LEU A 65 -6.07 1.80 2.28
CA LEU A 65 -6.59 0.59 1.62
C LEU A 65 -8.08 0.39 1.91
N LYS A 66 -8.55 0.70 3.12
CA LYS A 66 -9.98 0.64 3.45
C LYS A 66 -10.78 1.65 2.63
N ILE A 67 -10.32 2.91 2.57
CA ILE A 67 -10.95 3.97 1.77
C ILE A 67 -11.00 3.57 0.28
N LEU A 68 -9.91 3.01 -0.24
CA LEU A 68 -9.83 2.49 -1.60
C LEU A 68 -10.91 1.43 -1.88
N LYS A 69 -11.07 0.46 -0.97
CA LYS A 69 -12.05 -0.62 -1.10
C LYS A 69 -13.49 -0.09 -1.06
N GLU A 70 -13.78 0.86 -0.19
CA GLU A 70 -15.08 1.53 -0.11
C GLU A 70 -15.37 2.31 -1.40
N SER A 71 -14.40 3.07 -1.89
CA SER A 71 -14.50 3.81 -3.15
C SER A 71 -14.73 2.87 -4.35
N PHE A 72 -14.01 1.74 -4.41
CA PHE A 72 -14.21 0.72 -5.43
C PHE A 72 -15.62 0.08 -5.35
N ALA A 73 -16.12 -0.24 -4.16
CA ALA A 73 -17.48 -0.75 -4.00
C ALA A 73 -18.53 0.26 -4.52
N ASN A 74 -18.33 1.55 -4.23
CA ASN A 74 -19.20 2.62 -4.73
C ASN A 74 -19.19 2.75 -6.25
N THR A 75 -18.03 2.54 -6.92
CA THR A 75 -17.98 2.52 -8.39
C THR A 75 -18.82 1.41 -9.02
N LYS A 76 -18.94 0.26 -8.33
CA LYS A 76 -19.74 -0.88 -8.80
C LYS A 76 -21.24 -0.67 -8.58
N LEU A 77 -21.63 -0.06 -7.45
CA LEU A 77 -23.03 0.16 -7.09
C LEU A 77 -23.72 1.21 -7.97
N HIS A 78 -23.04 2.29 -8.33
CA HIS A 78 -23.67 3.47 -8.96
C HIS A 78 -23.54 3.53 -10.49
N GLN A 79 -23.43 2.40 -11.19
CA GLN A 79 -23.25 2.35 -12.66
C GLN A 79 -22.23 3.39 -13.17
N SER A 80 -20.93 3.21 -12.85
CA SER A 80 -19.83 3.90 -13.55
C SER A 80 -19.97 5.41 -13.75
N SER A 81 -20.47 6.16 -12.76
CA SER A 81 -20.38 7.62 -12.85
C SER A 81 -18.91 8.03 -12.99
N THR A 82 -18.62 8.97 -13.91
CA THR A 82 -17.26 9.49 -14.12
C THR A 82 -16.64 9.99 -12.81
N LEU A 83 -17.47 10.53 -11.92
CA LEU A 83 -17.08 10.98 -10.58
C LEU A 83 -16.63 9.81 -9.69
N ALA A 84 -17.36 8.70 -9.63
CA ALA A 84 -16.95 7.56 -8.80
C ALA A 84 -15.61 6.97 -9.27
N LYS A 85 -15.39 6.89 -10.59
CA LYS A 85 -14.13 6.41 -11.16
C LYS A 85 -12.96 7.33 -10.81
N THR A 86 -13.13 8.64 -10.95
CA THR A 86 -12.10 9.63 -10.59
C THR A 86 -11.80 9.61 -9.09
N THR A 87 -12.80 9.46 -8.22
CA THR A 87 -12.60 9.29 -6.77
C THR A 87 -11.80 8.03 -6.44
N TYR A 88 -12.09 6.91 -7.12
CA TYR A 88 -11.33 5.67 -6.92
C TYR A 88 -9.89 5.79 -7.42
N GLU A 89 -9.66 6.37 -8.59
CA GLU A 89 -8.32 6.60 -9.13
C GLU A 89 -7.49 7.53 -8.25
N ALA A 90 -8.10 8.60 -7.70
CA ALA A 90 -7.46 9.49 -6.74
C ALA A 90 -7.10 8.77 -5.43
N ALA A 91 -8.03 7.96 -4.88
CA ALA A 91 -7.75 7.15 -3.69
C ALA A 91 -6.63 6.13 -3.93
N PHE A 92 -6.57 5.54 -5.12
CA PHE A 92 -5.50 4.64 -5.53
C PHE A 92 -4.16 5.36 -5.60
N ALA A 93 -4.10 6.51 -6.27
CA ALA A 93 -2.87 7.30 -6.37
C ALA A 93 -2.35 7.72 -4.99
N HIS A 94 -3.23 8.19 -4.11
CA HIS A 94 -2.88 8.56 -2.74
C HIS A 94 -2.31 7.39 -1.95
N PHE A 95 -2.98 6.23 -1.97
CA PHE A 95 -2.49 5.01 -1.31
C PHE A 95 -1.07 4.64 -1.78
N ILE A 96 -0.83 4.68 -3.08
CA ILE A 96 0.45 4.34 -3.71
C ILE A 96 1.55 5.32 -3.28
N GLU A 97 1.25 6.62 -3.23
CA GLU A 97 2.17 7.68 -2.77
C GLU A 97 2.53 7.52 -1.28
N GLN A 98 1.53 7.32 -0.41
CA GLN A 98 1.77 7.11 1.03
C GLN A 98 2.62 5.86 1.28
N LEU A 99 2.37 4.81 0.51
CA LEU A 99 3.15 3.58 0.61
C LEU A 99 4.61 3.80 0.19
N ASP A 100 4.86 4.53 -0.91
CA ASP A 100 6.20 4.82 -1.37
C ASP A 100 6.98 5.65 -0.36
N LEU A 101 6.35 6.69 0.20
CA LEU A 101 6.92 7.53 1.25
C LEU A 101 7.32 6.70 2.46
N ALA A 102 6.46 5.78 2.92
CA ALA A 102 6.77 4.91 4.05
C ALA A 102 7.97 3.99 3.79
N ILE A 103 8.06 3.43 2.57
CA ILE A 103 9.16 2.51 2.20
C ILE A 103 10.46 3.25 1.88
N SER A 104 10.39 4.51 1.44
CA SER A 104 11.59 5.34 1.17
C SER A 104 12.50 5.50 2.39
N LEU A 105 11.94 5.40 3.61
CA LEU A 105 12.69 5.45 4.87
C LEU A 105 13.68 4.29 5.05
N LEU A 106 13.52 3.21 4.29
CA LEU A 106 14.37 2.03 4.32
C LEU A 106 15.56 2.11 3.35
N SER A 107 15.64 3.17 2.54
CA SER A 107 16.67 3.39 1.52
C SER A 107 17.91 4.10 2.05
#